data_AF-A0A7Y6XG72-F1
#
_entry.id   AF-A0A7Y6XG72-F1
#
_cell.length_a   1.000
_cell.length_b   1.000
_cell.length_c   1.000
_cell.angle_alpha   90.00
_cell.angle_beta   90.00
_cell.angle_gamma   90.00
#
_symmetry.space_group_name_H-M   'P 1'
#
loop_
_entity.id
_entity.type
_entity.pdbx_description
1 polymer ?
#
loop_
_entity_poly.entity_id
_entity_poly.type
_entity_poly.pdbx_seq_one_letter_code
_entity_poly.pdbx_strand_id
1 'polypeptide(L)'
;PLLRTLKAHVHPTPEVHVLVHAKVARVLAGHPDADQVIAFDRRRIWMGPLAPGIRALRRAGYDLVVDCANWEAPSVTSALVSRLAGPRAVVIGPSVWPVSGLHSLSVPARADSRSEALQRTHLLTPVTGGSLARGLSFREPNIGAPFRAFLEADASTPKAVINPGGRLGPRRIPPEAFAAAARALLESGRVPIVTWGPGEEELARSVVSAAPGARLAPATNLDELAALMRAAGLTICNNTGPMHLSVSVGAPTLAYFLRMDMERWGHAYAPHRMVDLTSLVDGAGGQALESRAAEEARSFAAQLTR
;
A
#
# COMPACT_ATOMS: atom_id res chain seq x y z
N PRO A 1 4.88 -4.87 7.74
CA PRO A 1 5.45 -6.19 8.08
C PRO A 1 6.98 -6.23 8.25
N LEU A 2 7.79 -5.75 7.29
CA LEU A 2 9.25 -5.78 7.39
C LEU A 2 9.79 -5.11 8.67
N LEU A 3 9.43 -3.86 8.90
CA LEU A 3 9.90 -3.09 10.06
C LEU A 3 9.44 -3.72 11.38
N ARG A 4 8.17 -4.11 11.45
CA ARG A 4 7.60 -4.84 12.58
C ARG A 4 8.34 -6.14 12.88
N THR A 5 8.80 -6.84 11.84
CA THR A 5 9.57 -8.09 11.99
C THR A 5 10.90 -7.82 12.70
N LEU A 6 11.59 -6.73 12.35
CA LEU A 6 12.80 -6.31 13.08
C LEU A 6 12.47 -6.01 14.54
N LYS A 7 11.43 -5.20 14.80
CA LYS A 7 11.05 -4.81 16.16
C LYS A 7 10.60 -5.99 17.04
N ALA A 8 9.91 -6.97 16.46
CA ALA A 8 9.28 -8.07 17.19
C ALA A 8 10.16 -9.32 17.34
N HIS A 9 11.11 -9.55 16.43
CA HIS A 9 11.80 -10.85 16.33
C HIS A 9 13.33 -10.74 16.34
N VAL A 10 13.90 -9.54 16.39
CA VAL A 10 15.34 -9.33 16.58
C VAL A 10 15.59 -8.83 18.00
N HIS A 11 16.51 -9.49 18.70
CA HIS A 11 16.84 -9.18 20.10
C HIS A 11 18.35 -8.91 20.28
N PRO A 12 18.74 -7.84 21.01
CA PRO A 12 17.86 -6.81 21.60
C PRO A 12 17.09 -6.03 20.54
N THR A 13 15.96 -5.43 20.91
CA THR A 13 15.08 -4.71 19.96
C THR A 13 15.88 -3.60 19.27
N PRO A 14 15.98 -3.63 17.93
CA PRO A 14 16.83 -2.68 17.21
C PRO A 14 16.17 -1.30 17.08
N GLU A 15 17.01 -0.28 16.94
CA GLU A 15 16.63 0.99 16.31
C GLU A 15 16.54 0.79 14.79
N VAL A 16 15.44 1.24 14.19
CA VAL A 16 15.05 0.97 12.81
C VAL A 16 14.91 2.29 12.05
N HIS A 17 15.89 2.55 11.19
CA HIS A 17 15.87 3.68 10.27
C HIS A 17 15.47 3.23 8.87
N VAL A 18 14.61 4.00 8.21
CA VAL A 18 14.11 3.69 6.87
C VAL A 18 14.58 4.76 5.89
N LEU A 19 15.47 4.37 4.98
CA LEU A 19 15.91 5.22 3.89
C LEU A 19 14.94 5.09 2.70
N VAL A 20 14.30 6.19 2.30
CA VAL A 20 13.35 6.19 1.18
C VAL A 20 13.49 7.43 0.30
N HIS A 21 12.98 7.34 -0.92
CA HIS A 21 12.94 8.50 -1.81
C HIS A 21 12.09 9.63 -1.20
N ALA A 22 12.55 10.89 -1.30
CA ALA A 22 11.89 12.04 -0.67
C ALA A 22 10.38 12.16 -0.99
N LYS A 23 9.98 11.84 -2.23
CA LYS A 23 8.56 11.84 -2.66
C LYS A 23 7.65 10.89 -1.88
N VAL A 24 8.18 9.81 -1.30
CA VAL A 24 7.40 8.80 -0.57
C VAL A 24 7.61 8.84 0.94
N ALA A 25 8.55 9.65 1.44
CA ALA A 25 8.86 9.77 2.87
C ALA A 25 7.63 10.07 3.72
N ARG A 26 6.71 10.91 3.22
CA ARG A 26 5.45 11.25 3.90
C ARG A 26 4.55 10.04 4.21
N VAL A 27 4.66 8.95 3.43
CA VAL A 27 3.86 7.74 3.66
C VAL A 27 4.34 6.98 4.90
N LEU A 28 5.64 7.04 5.19
CA LEU A 28 6.25 6.35 6.33
C LEU A 28 6.53 7.27 7.52
N ALA A 29 6.45 8.59 7.34
CA ALA A 29 6.60 9.53 8.44
C ALA A 29 5.66 9.16 9.60
N GLY A 30 6.20 9.04 10.81
CA GLY A 30 5.45 8.62 12.01
C GLY A 30 5.03 7.14 12.04
N HIS A 31 5.57 6.29 11.18
CA HIS A 31 5.22 4.86 11.17
C HIS A 31 5.62 4.20 12.51
N PRO A 32 4.75 3.39 13.14
CA PRO A 32 4.95 2.88 14.50
C PRO A 32 6.21 2.03 14.69
N ASP A 33 6.62 1.29 13.64
CA ASP A 33 7.81 0.44 13.66
C ASP A 33 9.07 1.10 13.09
N ALA A 34 9.06 2.42 12.84
CA ALA A 34 10.21 3.16 12.31
C ALA A 34 10.61 4.30 13.27
N ASP A 35 11.81 4.23 13.84
CA ASP A 35 12.32 5.28 14.73
C ASP A 35 12.74 6.53 13.93
N GLN A 36 13.23 6.33 12.70
CA GLN A 36 13.59 7.42 11.80
C GLN A 36 13.22 7.12 10.35
N VAL A 37 12.68 8.12 9.65
CA VAL A 37 12.48 8.09 8.20
C VAL A 37 13.42 9.08 7.55
N ILE A 38 14.34 8.57 6.74
CA ILE A 38 15.39 9.36 6.11
C ILE A 38 15.02 9.57 4.65
N ALA A 39 14.64 10.81 4.31
CA ALA A 39 14.36 11.22 2.95
C ALA A 39 15.66 11.35 2.15
N PHE A 40 15.80 10.56 1.09
CA PHE A 40 16.97 10.54 0.23
C PHE A 40 16.68 11.19 -1.12
N ASP A 41 17.54 12.15 -1.52
CA ASP A 41 17.56 12.70 -2.87
C ASP A 41 18.71 12.06 -3.68
N ARG A 42 18.33 11.21 -4.64
CA ARG A 42 19.28 10.49 -5.50
C ARG A 42 20.10 11.41 -6.39
N ARG A 43 19.70 12.67 -6.60
CA ARG A 43 20.43 13.64 -7.43
C ARG A 43 21.86 13.91 -6.95
N ARG A 44 22.15 13.67 -5.67
CA ARG A 44 23.47 13.95 -5.06
C ARG A 44 24.35 12.70 -4.92
N ILE A 45 23.91 11.54 -5.43
CA ILE A 45 24.60 10.26 -5.25
C ILE A 45 25.90 10.15 -6.06
N TRP A 46 26.04 10.92 -7.13
CA TRP A 46 27.23 10.92 -7.99
C TRP A 46 28.50 11.37 -7.25
N MET A 47 28.34 12.07 -6.13
CA MET A 47 29.45 12.45 -5.22
C MET A 47 29.95 11.28 -4.36
N GLY A 48 29.41 10.07 -4.55
CA GLY A 48 29.85 8.85 -3.89
C GLY A 48 29.81 8.93 -2.35
N PRO A 49 30.84 8.43 -1.63
CA PRO A 49 30.86 8.43 -0.17
C PRO A 49 30.91 9.82 0.47
N LEU A 50 31.22 10.86 -0.32
CA LEU A 50 31.26 12.25 0.13
C LEU A 50 29.90 12.95 0.03
N ALA A 51 28.93 12.34 -0.65
CA ALA A 51 27.57 12.86 -0.73
C ALA A 51 27.04 13.11 0.71
N PRO A 52 26.55 14.32 1.05
CA PRO A 52 26.15 14.65 2.42
C PRO A 52 25.18 13.65 3.04
N GLY A 53 24.24 13.11 2.24
CA GLY A 53 23.32 12.07 2.69
C GLY A 53 24.02 10.75 3.05
N ILE A 54 25.02 10.32 2.28
CA ILE A 54 25.79 9.10 2.55
C ILE A 54 26.70 9.28 3.77
N ARG A 55 27.37 10.42 3.89
CA ARG A 55 28.20 10.73 5.07
C ARG A 55 27.38 10.74 6.36
N ALA A 56 26.17 11.32 6.33
CA ALA A 56 25.26 11.29 7.46
C ALA A 56 24.85 9.86 7.84
N LEU A 57 24.49 9.03 6.85
CA LEU A 57 24.16 7.62 7.08
C LEU A 57 25.32 6.83 7.68
N ARG A 58 26.55 7.05 7.19
CA ARG A 58 27.75 6.37 7.73
C ARG A 58 28.03 6.70 9.18
N ARG A 59 27.75 7.94 9.60
CA ARG A 59 27.95 8.38 10.99
C ARG A 59 26.95 7.74 11.94
N ALA A 60 25.80 7.27 11.44
CA ALA A 60 24.83 6.56 12.26
C ALA A 60 25.34 5.18 12.72
N GLY A 61 26.33 4.59 12.01
CA GLY A 61 27.01 3.39 12.48
C GLY A 61 26.15 2.11 12.47
N TYR A 62 25.33 1.91 11.44
CA TYR A 62 24.45 0.73 11.33
C TYR A 62 25.21 -0.60 11.41
N ASP A 63 24.69 -1.53 12.21
CA ASP A 63 25.17 -2.93 12.30
C ASP A 63 24.58 -3.83 11.21
N LEU A 64 23.34 -3.52 10.78
CA LEU A 64 22.58 -4.25 9.78
C LEU A 64 21.97 -3.27 8.77
N VAL A 65 22.10 -3.57 7.48
CA VAL A 65 21.42 -2.85 6.39
C VAL A 65 20.67 -3.84 5.53
N VAL A 66 19.39 -3.57 5.25
CA VAL A 66 18.54 -4.44 4.44
C VAL A 66 18.17 -3.73 3.13
N ASP A 67 18.79 -4.13 2.03
CA ASP A 67 18.46 -3.64 0.68
C ASP A 67 17.17 -4.30 0.20
N CYS A 68 16.07 -3.54 0.23
CA CYS A 68 14.73 -3.99 -0.14
C CYS A 68 14.46 -3.99 -1.66
N ALA A 69 15.51 -4.10 -2.49
CA ALA A 69 15.41 -4.20 -3.93
C ALA A 69 14.64 -5.45 -4.39
N ASN A 70 14.12 -5.42 -5.62
CA ASN A 70 13.40 -6.55 -6.21
C ASN A 70 14.38 -7.58 -6.79
N TRP A 71 13.99 -8.85 -6.83
CA TRP A 71 14.73 -9.92 -7.49
C TRP A 71 14.64 -9.84 -9.02
N GLU A 72 13.54 -9.33 -9.58
CA GLU A 72 13.35 -9.22 -11.04
C GLU A 72 14.01 -7.98 -11.64
N ALA A 73 14.10 -6.91 -10.85
CA ALA A 73 14.65 -5.62 -11.26
C ALA A 73 15.51 -5.04 -10.13
N PRO A 74 16.66 -5.67 -9.84
CA PRO A 74 17.54 -5.21 -8.77
C PRO A 74 18.15 -3.85 -9.10
N SER A 75 18.40 -3.04 -8.08
CA SER A 75 18.99 -1.71 -8.26
C SER A 75 20.43 -1.70 -7.77
N VAL A 76 21.39 -1.65 -8.70
CA VAL A 76 22.82 -1.47 -8.38
C VAL A 76 23.06 -0.22 -7.56
N THR A 77 22.32 0.86 -7.84
CA THR A 77 22.38 2.08 -7.03
C THR A 77 21.94 1.83 -5.59
N SER A 78 20.85 1.07 -5.37
CA SER A 78 20.38 0.73 -4.02
C SER A 78 21.40 -0.11 -3.26
N ALA A 79 21.94 -1.13 -3.91
CA ALA A 79 22.95 -2.01 -3.32
C ALA A 79 24.23 -1.25 -2.96
N LEU A 80 24.68 -0.34 -3.84
CA LEU A 80 25.83 0.52 -3.57
C LEU A 80 25.56 1.47 -2.41
N VAL A 81 24.39 2.12 -2.35
CA VAL A 81 24.02 2.99 -1.21
C VAL A 81 23.98 2.19 0.08
N SER A 82 23.42 0.99 0.06
CA SER A 82 23.34 0.11 1.23
C SER A 82 24.74 -0.23 1.75
N ARG A 83 25.67 -0.62 0.85
CA ARG A 83 27.07 -0.89 1.21
C ARG A 83 27.81 0.36 1.69
N LEU A 84 27.56 1.52 1.07
CA LEU A 84 28.21 2.78 1.46
C LEU A 84 27.67 3.33 2.78
N ALA A 85 26.38 3.12 3.09
CA ALA A 85 25.74 3.54 4.33
C ALA A 85 26.25 2.71 5.52
N GLY A 86 26.44 1.41 5.34
CA GLY A 86 26.96 0.49 6.35
C GLY A 86 28.21 -0.24 5.87
N PRO A 87 29.39 0.40 5.78
CA PRO A 87 30.60 -0.24 5.27
C PRO A 87 31.11 -1.38 6.17
N ARG A 88 30.73 -1.39 7.45
CA ARG A 88 31.02 -2.45 8.43
C ARG A 88 29.78 -3.28 8.79
N ALA A 89 28.61 -2.93 8.24
CA ALA A 89 27.36 -3.60 8.52
C ALA A 89 27.29 -4.96 7.83
N VAL A 90 26.47 -5.86 8.37
CA VAL A 90 25.93 -6.96 7.56
C VAL A 90 24.93 -6.36 6.59
N VAL A 91 25.20 -6.43 5.28
CA VAL A 91 24.26 -5.98 4.26
C VAL A 91 23.48 -7.20 3.76
N ILE A 92 22.18 -7.24 4.00
CA ILE A 92 21.28 -8.27 3.49
C ILE A 92 20.55 -7.74 2.27
N GLY A 93 20.45 -8.52 1.21
CA GLY A 93 19.67 -8.15 0.04
C GLY A 93 19.32 -9.34 -0.85
N PRO A 94 18.66 -9.10 -1.99
CA PRO A 94 18.28 -10.16 -2.92
C PRO A 94 19.51 -10.85 -3.53
N SER A 95 19.44 -12.18 -3.68
CA SER A 95 20.46 -13.00 -4.33
C SER A 95 20.35 -12.97 -5.84
N VAL A 96 20.71 -11.82 -6.42
CA VAL A 96 20.67 -11.58 -7.87
C VAL A 96 21.95 -10.88 -8.32
N TRP A 97 22.59 -11.40 -9.36
CA TRP A 97 23.75 -10.74 -9.95
C TRP A 97 23.31 -9.49 -10.75
N PRO A 98 24.04 -8.36 -10.69
CA PRO A 98 25.32 -8.15 -10.01
C PRO A 98 25.21 -7.64 -8.56
N VAL A 99 24.01 -7.36 -8.05
CA VAL A 99 23.83 -6.70 -6.74
C VAL A 99 24.26 -7.56 -5.56
N SER A 100 24.18 -8.89 -5.68
CA SER A 100 24.61 -9.84 -4.65
C SER A 100 26.08 -9.66 -4.24
N GLY A 101 26.95 -9.20 -5.15
CA GLY A 101 28.36 -8.90 -4.84
C GLY A 101 28.56 -7.72 -3.88
N LEU A 102 27.53 -6.89 -3.69
CA LEU A 102 27.53 -5.78 -2.74
C LEU A 102 26.85 -6.13 -1.41
N HIS A 103 26.29 -7.33 -1.28
CA HIS A 103 25.64 -7.82 -0.07
C HIS A 103 26.59 -8.73 0.72
N SER A 104 26.55 -8.65 2.05
CA SER A 104 27.24 -9.60 2.94
C SER A 104 26.49 -10.92 2.99
N LEU A 105 25.15 -10.86 2.95
CA LEU A 105 24.26 -12.01 2.87
C LEU A 105 23.23 -11.78 1.77
N SER A 106 23.12 -12.75 0.88
CA SER A 106 22.16 -12.70 -0.22
C SER A 106 21.06 -13.73 -0.01
N VAL A 107 19.80 -13.32 -0.17
CA VAL A 107 18.62 -14.16 0.07
C VAL A 107 17.96 -14.50 -1.27
N PRO A 108 17.77 -15.78 -1.63
CA PRO A 108 17.05 -16.15 -2.85
C PRO A 108 15.58 -15.73 -2.78
N ALA A 109 14.94 -15.59 -3.93
CA ALA A 109 13.51 -15.31 -3.97
C ALA A 109 12.73 -16.51 -3.39
N ARG A 110 11.62 -16.24 -2.72
CA ARG A 110 10.68 -17.30 -2.37
C ARG A 110 10.10 -17.93 -3.64
N ALA A 111 10.09 -19.25 -3.70
CA ALA A 111 9.47 -20.00 -4.79
C ALA A 111 7.96 -20.22 -4.60
N ASP A 112 7.48 -20.14 -3.36
CA ASP A 112 6.11 -20.47 -2.97
C ASP A 112 5.15 -19.27 -2.97
N SER A 113 5.63 -18.05 -3.23
CA SER A 113 4.78 -16.86 -3.32
C SER A 113 5.41 -15.74 -4.12
N ARG A 114 4.60 -15.05 -4.90
CA ARG A 114 4.97 -13.82 -5.61
C ARG A 114 4.61 -12.54 -4.86
N SER A 115 3.97 -12.65 -3.69
CA SER A 115 3.55 -11.48 -2.89
C SER A 115 4.75 -10.58 -2.54
N GLU A 116 4.68 -9.31 -2.95
CA GLU A 116 5.76 -8.36 -2.71
C GLU A 116 6.00 -8.14 -1.22
N ALA A 117 4.95 -8.08 -0.40
CA ALA A 117 5.05 -7.92 1.04
C ALA A 117 5.76 -9.11 1.71
N LEU A 118 5.46 -10.34 1.27
CA LEU A 118 6.11 -11.54 1.79
C LEU A 118 7.56 -11.64 1.31
N GLN A 119 7.82 -11.35 0.03
CA GLN A 119 9.18 -11.33 -0.53
C GLN A 119 10.08 -10.33 0.20
N ARG A 120 9.59 -9.12 0.53
CA ARG A 120 10.41 -8.13 1.26
C ARG A 120 10.68 -8.59 2.67
N THR A 121 9.63 -9.05 3.36
CA THR A 121 9.78 -9.51 4.75
C THR A 121 10.70 -10.74 4.84
N HIS A 122 10.73 -11.57 3.80
CA HIS A 122 11.62 -12.74 3.70
C HIS A 122 13.11 -12.40 3.73
N LEU A 123 13.51 -11.18 3.33
CA LEU A 123 14.90 -10.73 3.47
C LEU A 123 15.42 -10.85 4.92
N LEU A 124 14.53 -10.83 5.92
CA LEU A 124 14.90 -10.93 7.33
C LEU A 124 15.00 -12.37 7.86
N THR A 125 14.73 -13.38 7.03
CA THR A 125 14.83 -14.79 7.43
C THR A 125 16.18 -15.14 8.07
N PRO A 126 17.34 -14.71 7.53
CA PRO A 126 18.64 -15.05 8.12
C PRO A 126 18.86 -14.52 9.55
N VAL A 127 18.18 -13.45 9.94
CA VAL A 127 18.37 -12.82 11.26
C VAL A 127 17.23 -13.11 12.24
N THR A 128 16.11 -13.66 11.76
CA THR A 128 14.92 -13.98 12.57
C THR A 128 14.66 -15.47 12.75
N GLY A 129 15.46 -16.33 12.11
CA GLY A 129 15.20 -17.77 12.08
C GLY A 129 13.88 -18.14 11.41
N GLY A 130 13.34 -17.26 10.55
CA GLY A 130 12.07 -17.46 9.84
C GLY A 130 10.82 -16.95 10.56
N SER A 131 10.95 -16.35 11.75
CA SER A 131 9.83 -15.68 12.42
C SER A 131 9.55 -14.32 11.79
N LEU A 132 8.46 -14.21 11.01
CA LEU A 132 8.13 -13.02 10.23
C LEU A 132 6.76 -12.46 10.60
N ALA A 133 6.69 -11.15 10.85
CA ALA A 133 5.43 -10.46 11.09
C ALA A 133 4.62 -10.28 9.79
N ARG A 134 3.29 -10.35 9.90
CA ARG A 134 2.35 -10.18 8.79
C ARG A 134 1.54 -8.90 8.91
N GLY A 135 0.87 -8.53 7.81
CA GLY A 135 0.00 -7.36 7.74
C GLY A 135 0.76 -6.05 7.56
N LEU A 136 0.08 -5.11 6.91
CA LEU A 136 0.56 -3.73 6.81
C LEU A 136 0.24 -2.97 8.11
N SER A 137 0.81 -1.78 8.25
CA SER A 137 0.45 -0.82 9.29
C SER A 137 0.59 0.57 8.75
N PHE A 138 -0.20 1.45 9.33
CA PHE A 138 -0.07 2.88 9.16
C PHE A 138 0.05 3.54 10.54
N ARG A 139 0.51 4.79 10.55
CA ARG A 139 0.46 5.60 11.76
C ARG A 139 -0.98 5.89 12.15
N GLU A 140 -1.19 6.35 13.38
CA GLU A 140 -2.48 6.94 13.76
C GLU A 140 -2.72 8.19 12.89
N PRO A 141 -3.82 8.25 12.11
CA PRO A 141 -4.07 9.38 11.24
C PRO A 141 -4.29 10.67 12.04
N ASN A 142 -3.48 11.70 11.74
CA ASN A 142 -3.64 13.01 12.34
C ASN A 142 -4.55 13.90 11.47
N ILE A 143 -5.77 14.14 11.92
CA ILE A 143 -6.78 14.92 11.20
C ILE A 143 -7.18 16.19 11.95
N GLY A 144 -7.43 17.26 11.20
CA GLY A 144 -7.93 18.52 11.74
C GLY A 144 -9.40 18.46 12.16
N ALA A 145 -9.83 19.43 12.98
CA ALA A 145 -11.20 19.54 13.46
C ALA A 145 -12.28 19.55 12.34
N PRO A 146 -12.08 20.25 11.19
CA PRO A 146 -13.07 20.24 10.12
C PRO A 146 -13.31 18.84 9.53
N PHE A 147 -12.24 18.07 9.31
CA PHE A 147 -12.36 16.72 8.76
C PHE A 147 -12.92 15.74 9.79
N ARG A 148 -12.59 15.91 11.07
CA ARG A 148 -13.20 15.14 12.16
C ARG A 148 -14.72 15.35 12.19
N ALA A 149 -15.19 16.59 12.12
CA ALA A 149 -16.62 16.90 12.04
C ALA A 149 -17.29 16.28 10.80
N PHE A 150 -16.60 16.25 9.65
CA PHE A 150 -17.09 15.55 8.46
C PHE A 150 -17.26 14.04 8.68
N LEU A 151 -16.32 13.37 9.39
CA LEU A 151 -16.44 11.95 9.70
C LEU A 151 -17.58 11.67 10.69
N GLU A 152 -17.75 12.55 11.68
CA GLU A 152 -18.77 12.46 12.73
C GLU A 152 -20.18 12.80 12.22
N ALA A 153 -20.28 13.59 11.15
CA ALA A 153 -21.55 13.82 10.46
C ALA A 153 -22.16 12.49 10.00
N ASP A 154 -23.40 12.21 10.41
CA ASP A 154 -24.09 10.94 10.16
C ASP A 154 -23.30 9.70 10.66
N ALA A 155 -22.64 9.76 11.82
CA ALA A 155 -21.89 8.64 12.39
C ALA A 155 -22.73 7.36 12.57
N SER A 156 -24.04 7.49 12.74
CA SER A 156 -24.97 6.35 12.83
C SER A 156 -25.22 5.63 11.50
N THR A 157 -24.85 6.25 10.38
CA THR A 157 -25.09 5.70 9.05
C THR A 157 -23.86 4.92 8.59
N PRO A 158 -23.98 3.61 8.30
CA PRO A 158 -22.88 2.83 7.73
C PRO A 158 -22.37 3.47 6.44
N LYS A 159 -21.06 3.65 6.34
CA LYS A 159 -20.40 4.25 5.17
C LYS A 159 -19.58 3.19 4.43
N ALA A 160 -19.17 3.51 3.22
CA ALA A 160 -18.20 2.75 2.44
C ALA A 160 -17.37 3.71 1.60
N VAL A 161 -16.05 3.54 1.53
CA VAL A 161 -15.21 4.32 0.61
C VAL A 161 -15.22 3.67 -0.76
N ILE A 162 -15.36 4.49 -1.80
CA ILE A 162 -15.07 4.08 -3.18
C ILE A 162 -13.92 4.92 -3.70
N ASN A 163 -12.87 4.27 -4.23
CA ASN A 163 -11.72 4.92 -4.84
C ASN A 163 -11.58 4.45 -6.30
N PRO A 164 -12.20 5.16 -7.26
CA PRO A 164 -12.17 4.79 -8.68
C PRO A 164 -10.90 5.27 -9.40
N GLY A 165 -10.08 6.08 -8.72
CA GLY A 165 -8.88 6.70 -9.27
C GLY A 165 -7.71 5.74 -9.50
N GLY A 166 -6.63 6.28 -10.05
CA GLY A 166 -5.42 5.55 -10.37
C GLY A 166 -4.83 5.93 -11.73
N ARG A 167 -3.51 6.20 -11.76
CA ARG A 167 -2.73 6.37 -12.99
C ARG A 167 -2.38 5.01 -13.61
N LEU A 168 -3.41 4.26 -13.99
CA LEU A 168 -3.30 2.87 -14.44
C LEU A 168 -3.44 2.69 -15.97
N GLY A 169 -3.87 3.73 -16.69
CA GLY A 169 -4.11 3.66 -18.13
C GLY A 169 -5.12 2.55 -18.46
N PRO A 170 -4.81 1.60 -19.36
CA PRO A 170 -5.72 0.50 -19.71
C PRO A 170 -5.93 -0.53 -18.59
N ARG A 171 -5.24 -0.39 -17.45
CA ARG A 171 -5.39 -1.23 -16.25
C ARG A 171 -6.36 -0.63 -15.22
N ARG A 172 -6.92 0.56 -15.48
CA ARG A 172 -7.91 1.16 -14.58
C ARG A 172 -9.26 0.49 -14.81
N ILE A 173 -9.91 0.10 -13.72
CA ILE A 173 -11.28 -0.41 -13.78
C ILE A 173 -12.21 0.69 -14.30
N PRO A 174 -13.11 0.39 -15.25
CA PRO A 174 -14.09 1.36 -15.75
C PRO A 174 -14.95 1.96 -14.62
N PRO A 175 -15.23 3.28 -14.64
CA PRO A 175 -16.02 3.95 -13.60
C PRO A 175 -17.42 3.36 -13.42
N GLU A 176 -18.01 2.79 -14.48
CA GLU A 176 -19.32 2.15 -14.48
C GLU A 176 -19.38 0.99 -13.48
N ALA A 177 -18.29 0.22 -13.34
CA ALA A 177 -18.18 -0.86 -12.36
C ALA A 177 -18.23 -0.33 -10.92
N PHE A 178 -17.61 0.84 -10.67
CA PHE A 178 -17.67 1.49 -9.36
C PHE A 178 -19.04 2.10 -9.09
N ALA A 179 -19.72 2.63 -10.11
CA ALA A 179 -21.10 3.09 -9.99
C ALA A 179 -22.06 1.92 -9.69
N ALA A 180 -21.88 0.77 -10.33
CA ALA A 180 -22.64 -0.44 -10.04
C ALA A 180 -22.41 -0.92 -8.60
N ALA A 181 -21.15 -0.94 -8.14
CA ALA A 181 -20.81 -1.22 -6.75
C ALA A 181 -21.42 -0.21 -5.76
N ALA A 182 -21.43 1.08 -6.10
CA ALA A 182 -22.05 2.13 -5.30
C ALA A 182 -23.56 1.92 -5.13
N ARG A 183 -24.28 1.62 -6.22
CA ARG A 183 -25.72 1.29 -6.17
C ARG A 183 -25.99 0.07 -5.29
N ALA A 184 -25.20 -0.99 -5.45
CA ALA A 184 -25.26 -2.19 -4.62
C ALA A 184 -25.06 -1.91 -3.11
N LEU A 185 -24.13 -1.01 -2.76
CA LEU A 185 -23.91 -0.61 -1.37
C LEU A 185 -25.08 0.20 -0.80
N LEU A 186 -25.67 1.10 -1.60
CA LEU A 186 -26.87 1.86 -1.22
C LEU A 186 -28.06 0.93 -0.93
N GLU A 187 -28.29 -0.07 -1.79
CA GLU A 187 -29.29 -1.12 -1.58
C GLU A 187 -29.07 -1.87 -0.24
N SER A 188 -27.82 -2.00 0.20
CA SER A 188 -27.44 -2.61 1.49
C SER A 188 -27.49 -1.66 2.69
N GLY A 189 -27.95 -0.41 2.51
CA GLY A 189 -28.02 0.59 3.58
C GLY A 189 -26.66 1.22 3.93
N ARG A 190 -25.66 1.12 3.05
CA ARG A 190 -24.34 1.75 3.22
C ARG A 190 -24.19 2.92 2.27
N VAL A 191 -23.84 4.10 2.79
CA VAL A 191 -23.63 5.31 1.97
C VAL A 191 -22.21 5.30 1.37
N PRO A 192 -22.07 5.25 0.03
CA PRO A 192 -20.77 5.33 -0.62
C PRO A 192 -20.22 6.76 -0.57
N ILE A 193 -18.97 6.90 -0.14
CA ILE A 193 -18.18 8.13 -0.18
C ILE A 193 -17.11 7.95 -1.26
N VAL A 194 -17.28 8.64 -2.39
CA VAL A 194 -16.39 8.53 -3.55
C VAL A 194 -15.22 9.50 -3.40
N THR A 195 -14.01 8.95 -3.31
CA THR A 195 -12.75 9.67 -3.10
C THR A 195 -12.03 9.93 -4.42
N TRP A 196 -11.15 10.92 -4.43
CA TRP A 196 -10.39 11.31 -5.61
C TRP A 196 -9.03 11.89 -5.22
N GLY A 197 -8.03 11.71 -6.09
CA GLY A 197 -6.74 12.38 -6.01
C GLY A 197 -6.63 13.57 -6.97
N PRO A 198 -5.50 14.29 -6.97
CA PRO A 198 -5.27 15.40 -7.88
C PRO A 198 -5.52 15.04 -9.35
N GLY A 199 -6.45 15.74 -10.00
CA GLY A 199 -6.85 15.51 -11.40
C GLY A 199 -7.88 14.39 -11.62
N GLU A 200 -8.44 13.82 -10.56
CA GLU A 200 -9.40 12.69 -10.64
C GLU A 200 -10.81 13.08 -10.14
N GLU A 201 -11.06 14.35 -9.83
CA GLU A 201 -12.35 14.80 -9.28
C GLU A 201 -13.51 14.55 -10.25
N GLU A 202 -13.32 14.84 -11.54
CA GLU A 202 -14.36 14.63 -12.56
C GLU A 202 -14.71 13.14 -12.72
N LEU A 203 -13.71 12.25 -12.59
CA LEU A 203 -13.93 10.80 -12.57
C LEU A 203 -14.75 10.37 -11.35
N ALA A 204 -14.49 10.95 -10.18
CA ALA A 204 -15.30 10.65 -8.99
C ALA A 204 -16.72 11.22 -9.12
N ARG A 205 -16.88 12.41 -9.71
CA ARG A 205 -18.19 13.01 -10.00
C ARG A 205 -19.01 12.16 -10.96
N SER A 206 -18.41 11.57 -12.00
CA SER A 206 -19.15 10.69 -12.91
C SER A 206 -19.68 9.44 -12.21
N VAL A 207 -18.92 8.85 -11.29
CA VAL A 207 -19.37 7.73 -10.45
C VAL A 207 -20.54 8.14 -9.54
N VAL A 208 -20.45 9.31 -8.91
CA VAL A 208 -21.53 9.84 -8.05
C VAL A 208 -22.81 10.09 -8.86
N SER A 209 -22.70 10.71 -10.04
CA SER A 209 -23.84 10.97 -10.93
C SER A 209 -24.55 9.69 -11.38
N ALA A 210 -23.81 8.60 -11.56
CA ALA A 210 -24.35 7.29 -11.95
C ALA A 210 -24.87 6.44 -10.78
N ALA A 211 -24.77 6.93 -9.53
CA ALA A 211 -25.26 6.26 -8.34
C ALA A 211 -25.92 7.27 -7.37
N PRO A 212 -27.16 7.72 -7.66
CA PRO A 212 -27.88 8.68 -6.82
C PRO A 212 -27.95 8.21 -5.35
N GLY A 213 -27.44 9.03 -4.44
CA GLY A 213 -27.28 8.70 -3.01
C GLY A 213 -25.83 8.51 -2.57
N ALA A 214 -24.91 8.26 -3.50
CA ALA A 214 -23.48 8.36 -3.25
C ALA A 214 -23.07 9.82 -3.02
N ARG A 215 -22.03 10.04 -2.22
CA ARG A 215 -21.52 11.37 -1.88
C ARG A 215 -20.09 11.51 -2.38
N LEU A 216 -19.76 12.68 -2.92
CA LEU A 216 -18.38 13.02 -3.24
C LEU A 216 -17.63 13.39 -1.95
N ALA A 217 -16.44 12.82 -1.74
CA ALA A 217 -15.57 13.23 -0.64
C ALA A 217 -15.04 14.66 -0.86
N PRO A 218 -14.77 15.43 0.20
CA PRO A 218 -13.92 16.61 0.07
C PRO A 218 -12.52 16.21 -0.40
N ALA A 219 -11.72 17.19 -0.83
CA ALA A 219 -10.30 16.96 -1.06
C ALA A 219 -9.65 16.44 0.23
N THR A 220 -8.82 15.40 0.12
CA THR A 220 -8.18 14.75 1.27
C THR A 220 -6.66 14.78 1.16
N ASN A 221 -6.00 14.97 2.28
CA ASN A 221 -4.61 14.58 2.46
C ASN A 221 -4.50 13.08 2.81
N LEU A 222 -3.27 12.58 3.00
CA LEU A 222 -3.04 11.16 3.26
C LEU A 222 -3.66 10.66 4.57
N ASP A 223 -3.60 11.45 5.64
CA ASP A 223 -4.15 11.09 6.95
C ASP A 223 -5.68 11.22 6.97
N GLU A 224 -6.23 12.19 6.26
CA GLU A 224 -7.69 12.31 6.08
C GLU A 224 -8.26 11.13 5.29
N LEU A 225 -7.60 10.72 4.20
CA LEU A 225 -8.00 9.53 3.44
C LEU A 225 -7.91 8.25 4.30
N ALA A 226 -6.81 8.09 5.04
CA ALA A 226 -6.60 6.99 5.98
C ALA A 226 -7.69 6.93 7.06
N ALA A 227 -8.01 8.07 7.68
CA ALA A 227 -9.05 8.19 8.69
C ALA A 227 -10.44 7.86 8.12
N LEU A 228 -10.75 8.35 6.91
CA LEU A 228 -12.01 8.07 6.22
C LEU A 228 -12.16 6.57 5.90
N MET A 229 -11.12 5.94 5.34
CA MET A 229 -11.13 4.49 5.05
C MET A 229 -11.37 3.67 6.31
N ARG A 230 -10.67 4.01 7.41
CA ARG A 230 -10.82 3.33 8.70
C ARG A 230 -12.23 3.52 9.27
N ALA A 231 -12.74 4.75 9.27
CA ALA A 231 -14.06 5.06 9.83
C ALA A 231 -15.20 4.44 9.02
N ALA A 232 -15.05 4.31 7.69
CA ALA A 232 -16.08 3.71 6.84
C ALA A 232 -16.22 2.19 7.07
N GLY A 233 -15.14 1.49 7.45
CA GLY A 233 -15.18 0.04 7.71
C GLY A 233 -15.39 -0.82 6.46
N LEU A 234 -15.40 -0.23 5.26
CA LEU A 234 -15.37 -0.91 3.96
C LEU A 234 -14.76 0.03 2.93
N THR A 235 -13.84 -0.46 2.10
CA THR A 235 -13.26 0.26 0.95
C THR A 235 -13.37 -0.58 -0.31
N ILE A 236 -13.85 0.01 -1.41
CA ILE A 236 -13.81 -0.55 -2.77
C ILE A 236 -12.84 0.29 -3.62
N CYS A 237 -11.86 -0.32 -4.28
CA CYS A 237 -10.83 0.44 -5.00
C CYS A 237 -10.18 -0.31 -6.17
N ASN A 238 -9.43 0.42 -7.00
CA ASN A 238 -8.42 -0.18 -7.89
C ASN A 238 -7.21 -0.69 -7.10
N ASN A 239 -6.43 -1.62 -7.68
CA ASN A 239 -5.09 -1.99 -7.21
C ASN A 239 -4.07 -0.83 -7.37
N THR A 240 -4.09 0.11 -6.43
CA THR A 240 -3.19 1.27 -6.37
C THR A 240 -2.81 1.59 -4.91
N GLY A 241 -2.05 2.67 -4.68
CA GLY A 241 -1.67 3.14 -3.34
C GLY A 241 -2.83 3.16 -2.32
N PRO A 242 -4.01 3.72 -2.65
CA PRO A 242 -5.23 3.63 -1.84
C PRO A 242 -5.60 2.24 -1.31
N MET A 243 -5.44 1.16 -2.10
CA MET A 243 -5.69 -0.22 -1.64
C MET A 243 -4.73 -0.61 -0.52
N HIS A 244 -3.45 -0.29 -0.66
CA HIS A 244 -2.47 -0.59 0.38
C HIS A 244 -2.72 0.25 1.64
N LEU A 245 -3.15 1.51 1.47
CA LEU A 245 -3.50 2.38 2.59
C LEU A 245 -4.70 1.85 3.37
N SER A 246 -5.79 1.46 2.68
CA SER A 246 -6.99 0.92 3.34
C SER A 246 -6.69 -0.35 4.13
N VAL A 247 -5.89 -1.26 3.57
CA VAL A 247 -5.37 -2.45 4.28
C VAL A 247 -4.52 -2.05 5.48
N SER A 248 -3.64 -1.04 5.34
CA SER A 248 -2.73 -0.61 6.40
C SER A 248 -3.43 0.02 7.60
N VAL A 249 -4.60 0.62 7.41
CA VAL A 249 -5.43 1.18 8.48
C VAL A 249 -6.49 0.21 9.00
N GLY A 250 -6.46 -1.04 8.54
CA GLY A 250 -7.37 -2.10 8.97
C GLY A 250 -8.78 -2.03 8.37
N ALA A 251 -9.00 -1.23 7.33
CA ALA A 251 -10.29 -1.19 6.65
C ALA A 251 -10.49 -2.45 5.79
N PRO A 252 -11.57 -3.22 5.98
CA PRO A 252 -11.97 -4.26 5.03
C PRO A 252 -11.97 -3.72 3.61
N THR A 253 -11.25 -4.40 2.71
CA THR A 253 -10.93 -3.85 1.39
C THR A 253 -11.33 -4.85 0.32
N LEU A 254 -12.21 -4.43 -0.60
CA LEU A 254 -12.52 -5.09 -1.85
C LEU A 254 -11.76 -4.37 -2.97
N ALA A 255 -10.78 -5.02 -3.57
CA ALA A 255 -9.99 -4.43 -4.65
C ALA A 255 -10.28 -5.12 -5.98
N TYR A 256 -10.56 -4.30 -6.99
CA TYR A 256 -10.75 -4.75 -8.36
C TYR A 256 -9.43 -4.66 -9.14
N PHE A 257 -9.06 -5.76 -9.77
CA PHE A 257 -7.84 -5.93 -10.57
C PHE A 257 -8.19 -6.03 -12.05
N LEU A 258 -7.36 -5.42 -12.89
CA LEU A 258 -7.45 -5.50 -14.33
C LEU A 258 -6.04 -5.56 -14.93
N ARG A 259 -5.73 -6.67 -15.60
CA ARG A 259 -4.45 -6.95 -16.27
C ARG A 259 -3.26 -6.67 -15.34
N MET A 260 -3.38 -7.10 -14.08
CA MET A 260 -2.38 -6.93 -13.03
C MET A 260 -2.28 -8.21 -12.21
N ASP A 261 -1.07 -8.52 -11.77
CA ASP A 261 -0.80 -9.70 -10.97
C ASP A 261 -1.38 -9.57 -9.54
N MET A 262 -2.50 -10.24 -9.33
CA MET A 262 -3.24 -10.21 -8.06
C MET A 262 -2.47 -10.86 -6.91
N GLU A 263 -1.70 -11.92 -7.17
CA GLU A 263 -0.91 -12.58 -6.13
C GLU A 263 0.24 -11.69 -5.66
N ARG A 264 0.86 -10.98 -6.62
CA ARG A 264 2.00 -10.11 -6.34
C ARG A 264 1.64 -8.87 -5.55
N TRP A 265 0.55 -8.20 -5.92
CA TRP A 265 0.18 -6.89 -5.36
C TRP A 265 -1.00 -6.93 -4.38
N GLY A 266 -1.85 -7.94 -4.46
CA GLY A 266 -3.05 -8.06 -3.65
C GLY A 266 -2.82 -8.53 -2.22
N HIS A 267 -3.87 -8.38 -1.40
CA HIS A 267 -3.93 -8.79 0.00
C HIS A 267 -5.05 -9.82 0.18
N ALA A 268 -4.95 -10.99 -0.47
CA ALA A 268 -6.01 -12.00 -0.48
C ALA A 268 -6.09 -12.82 0.84
N TYR A 269 -6.28 -12.13 1.96
CA TYR A 269 -6.49 -12.70 3.29
C TYR A 269 -7.58 -11.92 4.01
N ALA A 270 -8.34 -12.58 4.89
CA ALA A 270 -9.42 -11.94 5.63
C ALA A 270 -8.92 -10.72 6.45
N PRO A 271 -9.68 -9.61 6.50
CA PRO A 271 -11.02 -9.43 5.94
C PRO A 271 -11.01 -8.87 4.50
N HIS A 272 -9.89 -8.86 3.80
CA HIS A 272 -9.78 -8.27 2.47
C HIS A 272 -10.12 -9.27 1.36
N ARG A 273 -10.65 -8.76 0.24
CA ARG A 273 -11.01 -9.52 -0.95
C ARG A 273 -10.38 -8.85 -2.19
N MET A 274 -9.76 -9.65 -3.03
CA MET A 274 -9.16 -9.21 -4.30
C MET A 274 -9.92 -9.92 -5.42
N VAL A 275 -10.39 -9.19 -6.42
CA VAL A 275 -11.19 -9.74 -7.52
C VAL A 275 -10.57 -9.33 -8.85
N ASP A 276 -10.22 -10.31 -9.67
CA ASP A 276 -9.75 -10.08 -11.04
C ASP A 276 -10.94 -9.97 -11.99
N LEU A 277 -11.09 -8.81 -12.64
CA LEU A 277 -12.16 -8.52 -13.60
C LEU A 277 -11.67 -8.55 -15.05
N THR A 278 -10.43 -9.01 -15.29
CA THR A 278 -9.79 -8.96 -16.62
C THR A 278 -10.59 -9.67 -17.71
N SER A 279 -11.05 -10.90 -17.43
CA SER A 279 -11.80 -11.70 -18.42
C SER A 279 -13.12 -11.04 -18.85
N LEU A 280 -13.74 -10.24 -17.99
CA LEU A 280 -15.01 -9.57 -18.27
C LEU A 280 -14.82 -8.32 -19.14
N VAL A 281 -13.70 -7.62 -18.96
CA VAL A 281 -13.36 -6.45 -19.79
C VAL A 281 -12.94 -6.90 -21.20
N ASP A 282 -12.16 -7.98 -21.30
CA ASP A 282 -11.65 -8.46 -22.59
C ASP A 282 -12.74 -9.16 -23.43
N GLY A 283 -13.80 -9.67 -22.81
CA GLY A 283 -14.91 -10.38 -23.45
C GLY A 283 -16.07 -9.52 -23.99
N ALA A 284 -15.91 -8.20 -24.11
CA ALA A 284 -16.91 -7.23 -24.60
C ALA A 284 -18.21 -7.08 -23.77
N GLY A 285 -18.29 -7.61 -22.55
CA GLY A 285 -19.49 -7.60 -21.71
C GLY A 285 -19.53 -6.50 -20.65
N GLY A 286 -19.73 -5.22 -21.04
CA GLY A 286 -19.83 -4.11 -20.08
C GLY A 286 -20.89 -4.34 -18.98
N GLN A 287 -22.06 -4.89 -19.33
CA GLN A 287 -23.08 -5.27 -18.36
C GLN A 287 -22.65 -6.41 -17.44
N ALA A 288 -21.85 -7.36 -17.92
CA ALA A 288 -21.33 -8.46 -17.10
C ALA A 288 -20.31 -7.95 -16.08
N LEU A 289 -19.47 -6.98 -16.46
CA LEU A 289 -18.56 -6.29 -15.56
C LEU A 289 -19.31 -5.57 -14.43
N GLU A 290 -20.30 -4.75 -14.77
CA GLU A 290 -21.11 -4.03 -13.78
C GLU A 290 -21.84 -4.99 -12.84
N SER A 291 -22.45 -6.04 -13.39
CA SER A 291 -23.15 -7.06 -12.61
C SER A 291 -22.23 -7.75 -11.62
N ARG A 292 -21.02 -8.16 -12.06
CA ARG A 292 -20.03 -8.79 -11.19
C ARG A 292 -19.53 -7.84 -10.11
N ALA A 293 -19.25 -6.58 -10.46
CA ALA A 293 -18.81 -5.58 -9.49
C ALA A 293 -19.90 -5.31 -8.42
N ALA A 294 -21.17 -5.22 -8.82
CA ALA A 294 -22.29 -5.05 -7.88
C ALA A 294 -22.47 -6.27 -6.98
N GLU A 295 -22.38 -7.49 -7.54
CA GLU A 295 -22.47 -8.74 -6.79
C GLU A 295 -21.37 -8.86 -5.72
N GLU A 296 -20.11 -8.60 -6.10
CA GLU A 296 -18.98 -8.64 -5.17
C GLU A 296 -19.12 -7.58 -4.07
N ALA A 297 -19.57 -6.37 -4.40
CA ALA A 297 -19.83 -5.33 -3.42
C ALA A 297 -20.90 -5.74 -2.40
N ARG A 298 -22.06 -6.27 -2.86
CA ARG A 298 -23.13 -6.76 -1.96
C ARG A 298 -22.66 -7.92 -1.09
N SER A 299 -22.04 -8.92 -1.71
CA SER A 299 -21.53 -10.12 -1.02
C SER A 299 -20.51 -9.74 0.06
N PHE A 300 -19.58 -8.84 -0.27
CA PHE A 300 -18.56 -8.38 0.65
C PHE A 300 -19.17 -7.56 1.80
N ALA A 301 -20.08 -6.63 1.51
CA ALA A 301 -20.77 -5.85 2.53
C ALA A 301 -21.58 -6.73 3.51
N ALA A 302 -22.27 -7.75 3.00
CA ALA A 302 -23.04 -8.70 3.80
C ALA A 302 -22.16 -9.60 4.67
N GLN A 303 -20.92 -9.88 4.25
CA GLN A 303 -19.96 -10.64 5.06
C GLN A 303 -19.49 -9.84 6.29
N LEU A 304 -19.43 -8.51 6.20
CA LEU A 304 -18.97 -7.64 7.29
C LEU A 304 -20.06 -7.30 8.32
N THR A 305 -21.33 -7.61 8.05
CA THR A 305 -22.45 -7.41 8.98
C THR A 305 -22.83 -8.67 9.75
N ARG A 306 -22.17 -9.80 9.48
CA ARG A 306 -22.32 -11.06 10.21
C ARG A 306 -21.25 -11.17 11.29
#